data_AF-A0A9P1FT65-F1
#
_entry.id   AF-A0A9P1FT65-F1
#
_cell.length_a   1.000
_cell.length_b   1.000
_cell.length_c   1.000
_cell.angle_alpha   90.00
_cell.angle_beta   90.00
_cell.angle_gamma   90.00
#
_symmetry.space_group_name_H-M   'P 1'
#
loop_
_entity.id
_entity.type
_entity.pdbx_description
1 polymer ?
#
loop_
_entity_poly.entity_id
_entity_poly.type
_entity_poly.pdbx_seq_one_letter_code
_entity_poly.pdbx_strand_id
1 'polypeptide(L)'
;MEDPVVCADGHSYERAFIQKWLALGKRSSPKTNMSLAHTTLIPNLNLRSIIESIKIRMPAIQSEQIKSIKEMQDLEAIVRSLMEDQGKLAVTCIDSQRPPGTTTGTTGSAGPGGPGAPYDAPAPPPPPVGAPLTQPIPVVLNLLKHDSKEVCERALGLIDALVASNPLHRDAVWHNGGIPLVVTMLKDGPPEQLQRACSLLQTLSSQREAQMAVAWAGAIPILVQHLNHDLSRVRVEAARALWSLAQNNMDNQTSILQQDGLRRLVALLQGAAEAQEPALLLLLALSQGHEQQDNITRAGAIPPLIGLLDRIELRELAAAVLAKLAHEHEDNQSAIGAATGAVPKLIKLLSDESPSIRETSAGLLHALVAGGHGKNVMSISRSGGIRPSLELLKDQNPGTREDATGLLSILATNADNRAVIAKMGAIPLLIDVVNDTDHVAPAARKHAATALGNLAVMNSSNKEAIGQSGGIHALVNLLSDGDALVRERAASALGTLCVLSDQNKSWMVEAGAIPLLVELLKDEISKKPAVVVLRSLAEENEVHRRTIKERCAEGDLAALLKL
;
A
#
# COMPACT_ATOMS: atom_id res chain seq x y z
N MET A 1 -28.32 -24.30 28.63
CA MET A 1 -28.75 -23.26 29.58
C MET A 1 -30.04 -22.69 29.01
N GLU A 2 -31.08 -22.55 29.82
CA GLU A 2 -32.43 -22.16 29.44
C GLU A 2 -32.90 -20.93 30.22
N ASP A 3 -32.58 -20.82 31.51
CA ASP A 3 -32.87 -19.64 32.32
C ASP A 3 -31.59 -19.12 33.01
N PRO A 4 -30.73 -18.38 32.29
CA PRO A 4 -29.46 -17.91 32.82
C PRO A 4 -29.63 -16.85 33.92
N VAL A 5 -28.86 -16.99 35.00
CA VAL A 5 -28.76 -16.04 36.13
C VAL A 5 -27.31 -15.76 36.48
N VAL A 6 -27.03 -14.54 36.92
CA VAL A 6 -25.71 -14.07 37.35
C VAL A 6 -25.59 -14.15 38.88
N CYS A 7 -24.48 -14.69 39.35
CA CYS A 7 -24.10 -14.70 40.77
C CYS A 7 -23.23 -13.50 41.15
N ALA A 8 -22.93 -13.35 42.45
CA ALA A 8 -22.09 -12.27 42.98
C ALA A 8 -20.68 -12.18 42.35
N ASP A 9 -20.18 -13.29 41.82
CA ASP A 9 -18.89 -13.40 41.14
C ASP A 9 -18.94 -12.95 39.67
N GLY A 10 -20.07 -12.39 39.21
CA GLY A 10 -20.27 -11.92 37.84
C GLY A 10 -20.49 -13.04 36.82
N HIS A 11 -20.49 -14.31 37.23
CA HIS A 11 -20.63 -15.44 36.32
C HIS A 11 -22.09 -15.86 36.14
N SER A 12 -22.42 -16.29 34.92
CA SER A 12 -23.76 -16.80 34.59
C SER A 12 -23.87 -18.32 34.75
N TYR A 13 -24.96 -18.76 35.36
CA TYR A 13 -25.34 -20.14 35.62
C TYR A 13 -26.79 -20.39 35.20
N GLU A 14 -27.13 -21.65 35.02
CA GLU A 14 -28.52 -22.07 34.92
C GLU A 14 -29.20 -21.92 36.29
N ARG A 15 -30.35 -21.24 36.34
CA ARG A 15 -31.07 -20.95 37.59
C ARG A 15 -31.33 -22.22 38.41
N ALA A 16 -31.85 -23.27 37.78
CA ALA A 16 -32.20 -24.50 38.47
C ALA A 16 -31.00 -25.19 39.16
N PHE A 17 -29.82 -25.14 38.54
CA PHE A 17 -28.62 -25.78 39.08
C PHE A 17 -27.98 -24.94 40.18
N ILE A 18 -27.87 -23.62 40.01
CA ILE A 18 -27.26 -22.77 41.03
C ILE A 18 -28.15 -22.62 42.27
N GLN A 19 -29.47 -22.63 42.11
CA GLN A 19 -30.39 -22.65 43.25
C GLN A 19 -30.25 -23.94 44.08
N LYS A 20 -30.13 -25.10 43.43
CA LYS A 20 -29.84 -26.36 44.13
C LYS A 20 -28.49 -26.33 44.83
N TRP A 21 -27.46 -25.78 44.18
CA TRP A 21 -26.13 -25.62 44.76
C TRP A 21 -26.15 -24.76 46.04
N LEU A 22 -26.84 -23.62 46.01
CA LEU A 22 -27.00 -22.73 47.16
C LEU A 22 -27.89 -23.35 48.26
N ALA A 23 -28.89 -24.16 47.89
CA ALA A 23 -29.77 -24.88 48.81
C ALA A 23 -29.04 -26.01 49.57
N LEU A 24 -27.99 -26.60 48.98
CA LEU A 24 -27.10 -27.55 49.65
C LEU A 24 -26.12 -26.90 50.65
N GLY A 25 -26.32 -25.61 50.97
CA GLY A 25 -25.47 -24.85 51.89
C GLY A 25 -24.12 -24.45 51.31
N LYS A 26 -23.84 -24.75 50.04
CA LYS A 26 -22.60 -24.33 49.36
C LYS A 26 -22.67 -22.82 49.12
N ARG A 27 -21.67 -22.10 49.60
CA ARG A 27 -21.53 -20.64 49.42
C ARG A 27 -20.39 -20.28 48.47
N SER A 28 -19.82 -21.27 47.77
CA SER A 28 -18.82 -21.04 46.73
C SER A 28 -19.43 -21.06 45.33
N SER A 29 -18.78 -20.39 44.40
CA SER A 29 -19.08 -20.43 42.96
C SER A 29 -18.75 -21.82 42.40
N PRO A 30 -19.68 -22.49 41.68
CA PRO A 30 -19.38 -23.76 41.03
C PRO A 30 -18.32 -23.69 39.93
N LYS A 31 -18.04 -22.50 39.36
CA LYS A 31 -17.07 -22.34 38.27
C LYS A 31 -15.70 -21.91 38.77
N THR A 32 -15.65 -20.95 39.69
CA THR A 32 -14.39 -20.38 40.16
C THR A 32 -13.94 -20.95 41.50
N ASN A 33 -14.81 -21.72 42.17
CA ASN A 33 -14.62 -22.28 43.51
C ASN A 33 -14.38 -21.22 44.62
N MET A 34 -14.55 -19.93 44.30
CA MET A 34 -14.42 -18.82 45.25
C MET A 34 -15.70 -18.60 46.06
N SER A 35 -15.59 -18.08 47.27
CA SER A 35 -16.77 -17.74 48.10
C SER A 35 -17.59 -16.61 47.47
N LEU A 36 -18.91 -16.77 47.40
CA LEU A 36 -19.85 -15.78 46.88
C LEU A 36 -20.16 -14.75 47.97
N ALA A 37 -19.97 -13.46 47.67
CA ALA A 37 -20.24 -12.37 48.61
C ALA A 37 -21.71 -12.31 49.05
N HIS A 38 -22.64 -12.68 48.17
CA HIS A 38 -24.06 -12.83 48.46
C HIS A 38 -24.70 -13.90 47.58
N THR A 39 -25.86 -14.43 48.00
CA THR A 39 -26.57 -15.49 47.28
C THR A 39 -27.66 -14.98 46.33
N THR A 40 -27.75 -13.67 46.11
CA THR A 40 -28.72 -13.07 45.20
C THR A 40 -28.44 -13.49 43.75
N LEU A 41 -29.47 -13.98 43.06
CA LEU A 41 -29.38 -14.42 41.66
C LEU A 41 -30.09 -13.41 40.76
N ILE A 42 -29.32 -12.75 39.89
CA ILE A 42 -29.84 -11.71 38.99
C ILE A 42 -30.15 -12.35 37.63
N PRO A 43 -31.38 -12.26 37.07
CA PRO A 43 -31.67 -12.78 35.73
C PRO A 43 -30.76 -12.17 34.64
N ASN A 44 -30.16 -13.01 33.79
CA ASN A 44 -29.37 -12.53 32.64
C ASN A 44 -30.25 -12.52 31.38
N LEU A 45 -31.03 -11.45 31.21
CA LEU A 45 -32.00 -11.33 30.11
C LEU A 45 -31.33 -11.29 28.73
N ASN A 46 -30.12 -10.71 28.62
CA ASN A 46 -29.37 -10.68 27.36
C ASN A 46 -28.95 -12.08 26.92
N LEU A 47 -28.37 -12.87 27.83
CA LEU A 47 -27.96 -14.24 27.51
C LEU A 47 -29.17 -15.13 27.20
N ARG A 48 -30.30 -14.91 27.88
CA ARG A 48 -31.56 -15.62 27.61
C ARG A 48 -32.09 -15.31 26.20
N SER A 49 -32.10 -14.03 25.80
CA SER A 49 -32.51 -13.62 24.45
C SER A 49 -31.61 -14.23 23.36
N ILE A 50 -30.28 -14.28 23.59
CA ILE A 50 -29.34 -14.93 22.67
C ILE A 50 -29.64 -16.43 22.55
N ILE A 51 -29.84 -17.13 23.68
CA ILE A 51 -30.18 -18.56 23.70
C ILE A 51 -31.48 -18.82 22.94
N GLU A 52 -32.51 -18.00 23.14
CA GLU A 52 -33.78 -18.11 22.42
C GLU A 52 -33.61 -17.86 20.91
N SER A 53 -32.80 -16.86 20.53
CA SER A 53 -32.51 -16.59 19.10
C SER A 53 -31.77 -17.76 18.42
N ILE A 54 -30.87 -18.44 19.13
CA ILE A 54 -30.16 -19.62 18.62
C ILE A 54 -31.11 -20.80 18.54
N LYS A 55 -31.98 -21.02 19.54
CA LYS A 55 -33.00 -22.08 19.50
C LYS A 55 -33.94 -21.94 18.30
N ILE A 56 -34.32 -20.72 17.92
CA ILE A 56 -35.15 -20.46 16.73
C ILE A 56 -34.39 -20.77 15.43
N ARG A 57 -33.09 -20.48 15.38
CA ARG A 57 -32.24 -20.72 14.19
C ARG A 57 -31.72 -22.16 14.11
N MET A 58 -31.76 -22.93 15.20
CA MET A 58 -31.21 -24.28 15.29
C MET A 58 -31.85 -25.28 14.30
N PRO A 59 -33.18 -25.30 14.09
CA PRO A 59 -33.80 -26.15 13.08
C PRO A 59 -33.36 -25.79 11.66
N ALA A 60 -33.19 -24.49 11.36
CA ALA A 60 -32.70 -24.03 10.06
C ALA A 60 -31.24 -24.44 9.83
N ILE A 61 -30.37 -24.24 10.81
CA ILE A 61 -28.95 -24.64 10.77
C ILE A 61 -28.82 -26.15 10.65
N GLN A 62 -29.59 -26.93 11.42
CA GLN A 62 -29.61 -28.39 11.30
C GLN A 62 -30.17 -28.84 9.96
N SER A 63 -31.20 -28.18 9.43
CA SER A 63 -31.76 -28.49 8.11
C SER A 63 -30.78 -28.18 6.98
N GLU A 64 -30.01 -27.08 7.07
CA GLU A 64 -28.95 -26.74 6.11
C GLU A 64 -27.77 -27.71 6.22
N GLN A 65 -27.38 -28.12 7.43
CA GLN A 65 -26.33 -29.12 7.62
C GLN A 65 -26.76 -30.51 7.13
N ILE A 66 -28.00 -30.94 7.41
CA ILE A 66 -28.55 -32.21 6.92
C ILE A 66 -28.72 -32.16 5.40
N LYS A 67 -29.16 -31.03 4.83
CA LYS A 67 -29.25 -30.83 3.39
C LYS A 67 -27.87 -30.89 2.74
N SER A 68 -26.86 -30.24 3.33
CA SER A 68 -25.47 -30.28 2.86
C SER A 68 -24.86 -31.67 2.95
N ILE A 69 -25.11 -32.43 4.04
CA ILE A 69 -24.66 -33.82 4.18
C ILE A 69 -25.35 -34.73 3.17
N LYS A 70 -26.65 -34.57 2.97
CA LYS A 70 -27.42 -35.37 2.02
C LYS A 70 -27.01 -35.08 0.57
N GLU A 71 -26.80 -33.81 0.23
CA GLU A 71 -26.26 -33.39 -1.07
C GLU A 71 -24.85 -33.97 -1.31
N MET A 72 -24.01 -34.05 -0.27
CA MET A 72 -22.68 -34.65 -0.34
C MET A 72 -22.73 -36.18 -0.52
N GLN A 73 -23.66 -36.87 0.17
CA GLN A 73 -23.89 -38.30 0.03
C GLN A 73 -24.48 -38.67 -1.32
N ASP A 74 -25.41 -37.86 -1.83
CA ASP A 74 -25.97 -38.01 -3.17
C ASP A 74 -24.88 -37.77 -4.24
N LEU A 75 -23.98 -36.81 -4.02
CA LEU A 75 -22.81 -36.59 -4.88
C LEU A 75 -21.83 -37.77 -4.85
N GLU A 76 -21.51 -38.30 -3.67
CA GLU A 76 -20.67 -39.49 -3.52
C GLU A 76 -21.29 -40.71 -4.23
N ALA A 77 -22.62 -40.89 -4.14
CA ALA A 77 -23.33 -41.96 -4.81
C ALA A 77 -23.29 -41.80 -6.35
N ILE A 78 -23.42 -40.58 -6.86
CA ILE A 78 -23.28 -40.28 -8.30
C ILE A 78 -21.84 -40.55 -8.76
N VAL A 79 -20.83 -40.13 -8.00
CA VAL A 79 -19.42 -40.40 -8.30
C VAL A 79 -19.13 -41.90 -8.27
N ARG A 80 -19.69 -42.64 -7.31
CA ARG A 80 -19.55 -44.11 -7.22
C ARG A 80 -20.22 -44.81 -8.41
N SER A 81 -21.42 -44.39 -8.82
CA SER A 81 -22.11 -44.98 -9.97
C SER A 81 -21.39 -44.68 -11.29
N LEU A 82 -20.80 -43.48 -11.43
CA LEU A 82 -19.97 -43.12 -12.58
C LEU A 82 -18.67 -43.94 -12.64
N MET A 83 -18.08 -44.28 -11.49
CA MET A 83 -16.93 -45.18 -11.39
C MET A 83 -17.29 -46.63 -11.73
N GLU A 84 -18.47 -47.12 -11.32
CA GLU A 84 -18.95 -48.47 -11.65
C GLU A 84 -19.29 -48.64 -13.14
N ASP A 85 -19.82 -47.60 -13.80
CA ASP A 85 -20.08 -47.62 -15.24
C ASP A 85 -18.79 -47.60 -16.09
N GLN A 86 -17.72 -46.94 -15.63
CA GLN A 86 -16.41 -47.03 -16.28
C GLN A 86 -15.73 -48.41 -16.08
N GLY A 87 -16.04 -49.10 -14.98
CA GLY A 87 -15.61 -50.49 -14.75
C GLY A 87 -16.20 -51.49 -15.76
N LYS A 88 -17.37 -51.20 -16.35
CA LYS A 88 -18.01 -52.05 -17.37
C LYS A 88 -17.50 -51.78 -18.80
N LEU A 89 -17.13 -50.53 -19.09
CA LEU A 89 -16.55 -50.16 -20.40
C LEU A 89 -15.09 -50.61 -20.56
N ALA A 90 -14.34 -50.74 -19.47
CA ALA A 90 -12.94 -51.17 -19.51
C ALA A 90 -12.72 -52.69 -19.70
N VAL A 91 -13.74 -53.53 -19.49
CA VAL A 91 -13.62 -55.02 -19.52
C VAL A 91 -13.89 -55.62 -20.91
N THR A 92 -14.34 -54.85 -21.90
CA THR A 92 -14.70 -55.41 -23.23
C THR A 92 -13.73 -55.09 -24.37
N CYS A 93 -12.56 -54.50 -24.11
CA CYS A 93 -11.61 -54.12 -25.18
C CYS A 93 -10.15 -54.56 -24.92
N ILE A 94 -9.93 -55.70 -24.27
CA ILE A 94 -8.60 -56.32 -24.19
C ILE A 94 -8.71 -57.78 -24.63
N ASP A 95 -8.44 -58.08 -25.91
CA ASP A 95 -7.23 -58.83 -26.29
C ASP A 95 -7.05 -58.97 -27.82
N SER A 96 -5.78 -59.10 -28.20
CA SER A 96 -5.21 -59.78 -29.38
C SER A 96 -4.47 -58.90 -30.40
N GLN A 97 -3.16 -58.78 -30.13
CA GLN A 97 -2.01 -58.95 -31.06
C GLN A 97 -0.99 -57.80 -31.10
N ARG A 98 0.24 -58.19 -30.76
CA ARG A 98 1.51 -57.44 -30.70
C ARG A 98 2.35 -57.74 -31.97
N PRO A 99 3.58 -57.18 -32.17
CA PRO A 99 4.06 -56.34 -33.30
C PRO A 99 5.08 -57.17 -34.18
N PRO A 100 6.12 -56.67 -34.92
CA PRO A 100 6.74 -55.33 -35.01
C PRO A 100 7.20 -54.85 -36.41
N GLY A 101 7.68 -53.60 -36.50
CA GLY A 101 8.41 -53.12 -37.67
C GLY A 101 8.86 -51.67 -37.58
N THR A 102 10.13 -51.48 -37.23
CA THR A 102 10.96 -50.28 -37.38
C THR A 102 11.03 -49.78 -38.83
N THR A 103 11.08 -48.46 -39.07
CA THR A 103 12.13 -47.79 -39.88
C THR A 103 11.90 -46.28 -40.02
N THR A 104 13.04 -45.61 -40.09
CA THR A 104 13.39 -44.21 -40.35
C THR A 104 12.86 -43.64 -41.67
N GLY A 105 12.66 -42.32 -41.75
CA GLY A 105 12.53 -41.63 -43.05
C GLY A 105 12.21 -40.14 -42.94
N THR A 106 13.23 -39.30 -43.07
CA THR A 106 13.18 -37.85 -43.34
C THR A 106 12.59 -37.54 -44.73
N THR A 107 11.93 -36.38 -44.89
CA THR A 107 12.15 -35.34 -45.92
C THR A 107 10.95 -34.37 -45.98
N GLY A 108 11.23 -33.07 -46.12
CA GLY A 108 10.25 -32.00 -46.05
C GLY A 108 9.71 -31.51 -47.39
N SER A 109 8.82 -30.52 -47.34
CA SER A 109 8.68 -29.50 -48.38
C SER A 109 7.97 -28.27 -47.82
N ALA A 110 8.50 -27.10 -48.17
CA ALA A 110 7.94 -25.78 -47.87
C ALA A 110 7.07 -25.30 -49.04
N GLY A 111 6.08 -24.46 -48.75
CA GLY A 111 5.30 -23.67 -49.71
C GLY A 111 4.57 -22.52 -49.01
N PRO A 112 4.32 -21.37 -49.67
CA PRO A 112 4.57 -20.05 -49.06
C PRO A 112 3.33 -19.15 -48.87
N GLY A 113 3.46 -18.17 -47.96
CA GLY A 113 3.01 -16.78 -48.17
C GLY A 113 1.57 -16.39 -47.82
N GLY A 114 1.40 -15.69 -46.69
CA GLY A 114 0.25 -14.82 -46.35
C GLY A 114 0.64 -13.86 -45.22
N PRO A 115 0.23 -12.57 -45.23
CA PRO A 115 0.98 -11.50 -44.59
C PRO A 115 0.56 -11.18 -43.14
N GLY A 116 1.57 -10.91 -42.29
CA GLY A 116 1.56 -9.84 -41.29
C GLY A 116 0.73 -10.02 -40.02
N ALA A 117 1.20 -10.85 -39.08
CA ALA A 117 0.88 -10.70 -37.66
C ALA A 117 2.06 -9.98 -36.97
N PRO A 118 1.86 -8.84 -36.26
CA PRO A 118 2.81 -8.44 -35.24
C PRO A 118 2.56 -9.28 -33.98
N TYR A 119 3.58 -9.39 -33.13
CA TYR A 119 3.67 -10.21 -31.90
C TYR A 119 4.45 -11.51 -32.07
N ASP A 120 5.78 -11.37 -32.08
CA ASP A 120 6.66 -12.37 -31.47
C ASP A 120 6.30 -12.45 -29.97
N ALA A 121 5.27 -13.24 -29.66
CA ALA A 121 4.95 -13.60 -28.29
C ALA A 121 6.01 -14.61 -27.80
N PRO A 122 6.65 -14.39 -26.64
CA PRO A 122 7.53 -15.39 -26.06
C PRO A 122 6.77 -16.71 -25.85
N ALA A 123 7.44 -17.83 -26.14
CA ALA A 123 6.86 -19.16 -25.94
C ALA A 123 6.44 -19.37 -24.47
N PRO A 124 5.34 -20.10 -24.21
CA PRO A 124 4.81 -20.22 -22.86
C PRO A 124 5.79 -20.89 -21.88
N PRO A 125 5.95 -20.56 -20.56
CA PRO A 125 6.89 -21.35 -19.78
C PRO A 125 6.42 -22.80 -19.76
N PRO A 126 7.37 -23.73 -19.85
CA PRO A 126 7.08 -25.14 -19.77
C PRO A 126 6.50 -25.44 -18.38
N PRO A 127 5.47 -26.30 -18.30
CA PRO A 127 4.92 -26.72 -17.02
C PRO A 127 5.98 -27.46 -16.17
N PRO A 128 5.97 -27.31 -14.84
CA PRO A 128 6.72 -28.18 -13.92
C PRO A 128 6.51 -29.69 -14.18
N VAL A 129 7.46 -30.53 -13.79
CA VAL A 129 7.37 -31.99 -14.02
C VAL A 129 6.29 -32.60 -13.12
N GLY A 130 5.35 -33.34 -13.75
CA GLY A 130 4.03 -33.67 -13.20
C GLY A 130 3.98 -34.61 -11.99
N ALA A 131 2.99 -34.36 -11.12
CA ALA A 131 2.61 -35.22 -10.01
C ALA A 131 1.58 -36.32 -10.44
N PRO A 132 1.49 -37.47 -9.76
CA PRO A 132 0.73 -38.65 -10.22
C PRO A 132 -0.80 -38.50 -10.13
N LEU A 133 -1.50 -39.26 -11.00
CA LEU A 133 -2.95 -39.26 -11.32
C LEU A 133 -3.92 -39.80 -10.23
N THR A 134 -3.76 -39.45 -8.95
CA THR A 134 -4.73 -39.79 -7.88
C THR A 134 -5.47 -38.57 -7.31
N GLN A 135 -5.42 -37.43 -8.00
CA GLN A 135 -5.89 -36.14 -7.48
C GLN A 135 -7.30 -35.77 -7.99
N PRO A 136 -8.10 -35.04 -7.22
CA PRO A 136 -9.48 -34.67 -7.59
C PRO A 136 -9.57 -33.71 -8.79
N ILE A 137 -8.51 -32.97 -9.09
CA ILE A 137 -8.53 -31.88 -10.09
C ILE A 137 -8.85 -32.34 -11.53
N PRO A 138 -8.20 -33.35 -12.13
CA PRO A 138 -8.54 -33.83 -13.48
C PRO A 138 -10.01 -34.25 -13.62
N VAL A 139 -10.57 -34.88 -12.58
CA VAL A 139 -11.97 -35.33 -12.58
C VAL A 139 -12.92 -34.13 -12.61
N VAL A 140 -12.70 -33.14 -11.74
CA VAL A 140 -13.56 -31.94 -11.68
C VAL A 140 -13.37 -31.05 -12.91
N LEU A 141 -12.17 -31.00 -13.51
CA LEU A 141 -11.95 -30.30 -14.77
C LEU A 141 -12.74 -30.90 -15.94
N ASN A 142 -12.96 -32.22 -15.97
CA ASN A 142 -13.83 -32.83 -16.99
C ASN A 142 -15.29 -32.42 -16.82
N LEU A 143 -15.76 -32.13 -15.60
CA LEU A 143 -17.12 -31.61 -15.37
C LEU A 143 -17.31 -30.21 -15.96
N LEU A 144 -16.25 -29.43 -16.17
CA LEU A 144 -16.34 -28.14 -16.87
C LEU A 144 -16.72 -28.29 -18.34
N LYS A 145 -16.53 -29.49 -18.95
CA LYS A 145 -16.89 -29.75 -20.34
C LYS A 145 -18.35 -30.22 -20.51
N HIS A 146 -19.09 -30.31 -19.42
CA HIS A 146 -20.48 -30.78 -19.43
C HIS A 146 -21.42 -29.73 -20.05
N ASP A 147 -22.50 -30.17 -20.70
CA ASP A 147 -23.43 -29.24 -21.38
C ASP A 147 -24.24 -28.37 -20.40
N SER A 148 -24.54 -28.91 -19.22
CA SER A 148 -25.27 -28.18 -18.16
C SER A 148 -24.41 -27.07 -17.53
N LYS A 149 -24.89 -25.83 -17.66
CA LYS A 149 -24.26 -24.65 -17.06
C LYS A 149 -24.21 -24.71 -15.53
N GLU A 150 -25.21 -25.32 -14.89
CA GLU A 150 -25.23 -25.49 -13.43
C GLU A 150 -24.14 -26.47 -12.96
N VAL A 151 -23.90 -27.54 -13.72
CA VAL A 151 -22.83 -28.52 -13.42
C VAL A 151 -21.46 -27.85 -13.54
N CYS A 152 -21.25 -27.10 -14.62
CA CYS A 152 -20.06 -26.30 -14.83
C CYS A 152 -19.82 -25.28 -13.71
N GLU A 153 -20.86 -24.57 -13.26
CA GLU A 153 -20.75 -23.59 -12.17
C GLU A 153 -20.34 -24.26 -10.84
N ARG A 154 -20.99 -25.39 -10.51
CA ARG A 154 -20.63 -26.18 -9.32
C ARG A 154 -19.20 -26.71 -9.41
N ALA A 155 -18.78 -27.17 -10.59
CA ALA A 155 -17.41 -27.62 -10.83
C ALA A 155 -16.40 -26.47 -10.65
N LEU A 156 -16.67 -25.26 -11.14
CA LEU A 156 -15.83 -24.08 -10.87
C LEU A 156 -15.70 -23.82 -9.36
N GLY A 157 -16.81 -23.84 -8.62
CA GLY A 157 -16.80 -23.64 -7.16
C GLY A 157 -16.01 -24.72 -6.41
N LEU A 158 -16.10 -25.98 -6.84
CA LEU A 158 -15.32 -27.08 -6.27
C LEU A 158 -13.83 -26.90 -6.52
N ILE A 159 -13.44 -26.51 -7.75
CA ILE A 159 -12.05 -26.24 -8.09
C ILE A 159 -11.52 -25.08 -7.24
N ASP A 160 -12.26 -23.98 -7.14
CA ASP A 160 -11.84 -22.81 -6.35
C ASP A 160 -11.60 -23.19 -4.88
N ALA A 161 -12.50 -23.97 -4.27
CA ALA A 161 -12.33 -24.47 -2.90
C ALA A 161 -11.09 -25.39 -2.74
N LEU A 162 -10.85 -26.28 -3.70
CA LEU A 162 -9.69 -27.18 -3.68
C LEU A 162 -8.37 -26.41 -3.80
N VAL A 163 -8.33 -25.42 -4.69
CA VAL A 163 -7.17 -24.59 -4.99
C VAL A 163 -6.88 -23.60 -3.85
N ALA A 164 -7.91 -23.08 -3.17
CA ALA A 164 -7.75 -22.26 -1.98
C ALA A 164 -7.20 -23.07 -0.79
N SER A 165 -7.62 -24.34 -0.65
CA SER A 165 -7.22 -25.21 0.47
C SER A 165 -5.80 -25.77 0.34
N ASN A 166 -5.32 -25.99 -0.88
CA ASN A 166 -3.99 -26.58 -1.11
C ASN A 166 -3.32 -25.95 -2.35
N PRO A 167 -2.17 -25.27 -2.18
CA PRO A 167 -1.42 -24.69 -3.29
C PRO A 167 -1.03 -25.68 -4.39
N LEU A 168 -0.81 -26.96 -4.08
CA LEU A 168 -0.48 -27.98 -5.08
C LEU A 168 -1.60 -28.21 -6.12
N HIS A 169 -2.85 -27.90 -5.74
CA HIS A 169 -3.96 -27.97 -6.68
C HIS A 169 -3.94 -26.83 -7.71
N ARG A 170 -3.28 -25.69 -7.44
CA ARG A 170 -3.07 -24.62 -8.44
C ARG A 170 -2.28 -25.14 -9.62
N ASP A 171 -1.17 -25.80 -9.32
CA ASP A 171 -0.31 -26.42 -10.32
C ASP A 171 -1.10 -27.49 -11.07
N ALA A 172 -1.81 -28.37 -10.36
CA ALA A 172 -2.61 -29.41 -11.02
C ALA A 172 -3.65 -28.83 -12.01
N VAL A 173 -4.32 -27.71 -11.68
CA VAL A 173 -5.25 -27.05 -12.61
C VAL A 173 -4.54 -26.58 -13.87
N TRP A 174 -3.36 -25.98 -13.73
CA TRP A 174 -2.56 -25.55 -14.86
C TRP A 174 -2.09 -26.73 -15.72
N HIS A 175 -1.45 -27.75 -15.13
CA HIS A 175 -0.89 -28.89 -15.85
C HIS A 175 -1.94 -29.72 -16.60
N ASN A 176 -3.18 -29.74 -16.11
CA ASN A 176 -4.29 -30.47 -16.73
C ASN A 176 -5.11 -29.60 -17.71
N GLY A 177 -4.58 -28.45 -18.13
CA GLY A 177 -5.23 -27.58 -19.13
C GLY A 177 -6.52 -26.93 -18.63
N GLY A 178 -6.64 -26.69 -17.32
CA GLY A 178 -7.81 -26.06 -16.72
C GLY A 178 -7.95 -24.57 -17.08
N ILE A 179 -6.83 -23.84 -17.22
CA ILE A 179 -6.86 -22.40 -17.50
C ILE A 179 -7.64 -22.07 -18.79
N PRO A 180 -7.37 -22.70 -19.96
CA PRO A 180 -8.17 -22.46 -21.16
C PRO A 180 -9.68 -22.76 -21.01
N LEU A 181 -10.04 -23.78 -20.22
CA LEU A 181 -11.46 -24.11 -19.94
C LEU A 181 -12.14 -23.00 -19.15
N VAL A 182 -11.46 -22.51 -18.10
CA VAL A 182 -11.96 -21.39 -17.29
C VAL A 182 -12.10 -20.12 -18.12
N VAL A 183 -11.12 -19.81 -18.99
CA VAL A 183 -11.19 -18.65 -19.89
C VAL A 183 -12.32 -18.77 -20.92
N THR A 184 -12.61 -19.98 -21.40
CA THR A 184 -13.75 -20.22 -22.30
C THR A 184 -15.07 -19.92 -21.60
N MET A 185 -15.21 -20.33 -20.33
CA MET A 185 -16.40 -20.01 -19.51
C MET A 185 -16.49 -18.52 -19.17
N LEU A 186 -15.36 -17.85 -18.99
CA LEU A 186 -15.29 -16.42 -18.76
C LEU A 186 -15.84 -15.63 -19.96
N LYS A 187 -15.77 -16.16 -21.19
CA LYS A 187 -16.23 -15.45 -22.39
C LYS A 187 -17.76 -15.41 -22.51
N ASP A 188 -18.39 -16.57 -22.38
CA ASP A 188 -19.81 -16.77 -22.77
C ASP A 188 -20.67 -17.42 -21.66
N GLY A 189 -20.18 -17.44 -20.41
CA GLY A 189 -20.89 -18.00 -19.27
C GLY A 189 -22.05 -17.12 -18.76
N PRO A 190 -23.09 -17.70 -18.13
CA PRO A 190 -24.05 -16.93 -17.34
C PRO A 190 -23.36 -16.25 -16.14
N PRO A 191 -23.97 -15.21 -15.55
CA PRO A 191 -23.37 -14.41 -14.48
C PRO A 191 -22.73 -15.19 -13.33
N GLU A 192 -23.35 -16.27 -12.89
CA GLU A 192 -22.85 -17.14 -11.82
C GLU A 192 -21.53 -17.82 -12.23
N GLN A 193 -21.44 -18.29 -13.47
CA GLN A 193 -20.20 -18.84 -14.03
C GLN A 193 -19.14 -17.77 -14.20
N LEU A 194 -19.50 -16.59 -14.71
CA LEU A 194 -18.55 -15.48 -14.87
C LEU A 194 -17.92 -15.10 -13.53
N GLN A 195 -18.75 -14.95 -12.50
CA GLN A 195 -18.30 -14.64 -11.15
C GLN A 195 -17.33 -15.71 -10.63
N ARG A 196 -17.70 -17.00 -10.73
CA ARG A 196 -16.85 -18.12 -10.28
C ARG A 196 -15.56 -18.25 -11.10
N ALA A 197 -15.63 -18.02 -12.40
CA ALA A 197 -14.47 -18.05 -13.28
C ALA A 197 -13.49 -16.94 -12.93
N CYS A 198 -13.96 -15.70 -12.70
CA CYS A 198 -13.12 -14.60 -12.23
C CYS A 198 -12.45 -14.91 -10.88
N SER A 199 -13.22 -15.40 -9.89
CA SER A 199 -12.71 -15.81 -8.57
C SER A 199 -11.60 -16.87 -8.72
N LEU A 200 -11.86 -17.91 -9.50
CA LEU A 200 -10.88 -18.96 -9.73
C LEU A 200 -9.61 -18.42 -10.41
N LEU A 201 -9.73 -17.56 -11.42
CA LEU A 201 -8.56 -16.92 -12.06
C LEU A 201 -7.77 -16.05 -11.07
N GLN A 202 -8.44 -15.34 -10.16
CA GLN A 202 -7.78 -14.60 -9.08
C GLN A 202 -6.94 -15.56 -8.21
N THR A 203 -7.53 -16.69 -7.79
CA THR A 203 -6.87 -17.69 -6.92
C THR A 203 -5.70 -18.40 -7.61
N LEU A 204 -5.80 -18.62 -8.92
CA LEU A 204 -4.75 -19.26 -9.73
C LEU A 204 -3.57 -18.33 -10.01
N SER A 205 -3.79 -17.01 -10.04
CA SER A 205 -2.80 -15.99 -10.44
C SER A 205 -1.81 -15.64 -9.32
N SER A 206 -1.47 -16.57 -8.43
CA SER A 206 -0.62 -16.30 -7.26
C SER A 206 0.88 -16.20 -7.58
N GLN A 207 1.33 -16.71 -8.72
CA GLN A 207 2.73 -16.71 -9.15
C GLN A 207 2.86 -16.21 -10.58
N ARG A 208 4.04 -15.70 -10.93
CA ARG A 208 4.28 -15.03 -12.22
C ARG A 208 3.98 -15.92 -13.42
N GLU A 209 4.36 -17.18 -13.37
CA GLU A 209 4.16 -18.12 -14.46
C GLU A 209 2.68 -18.43 -14.67
N ALA A 210 1.91 -18.57 -13.57
CA ALA A 210 0.47 -18.75 -13.63
C ALA A 210 -0.25 -17.48 -14.15
N GLN A 211 0.21 -16.28 -13.75
CA GLN A 211 -0.28 -15.02 -14.30
C GLN A 211 -0.07 -14.94 -15.82
N MET A 212 1.09 -15.38 -16.31
CA MET A 212 1.40 -15.41 -17.75
C MET A 212 0.55 -16.45 -18.49
N ALA A 213 0.37 -17.64 -17.92
CA ALA A 213 -0.48 -18.68 -18.49
C ALA A 213 -1.94 -18.22 -18.65
N VAL A 214 -2.49 -17.54 -17.63
CA VAL A 214 -3.82 -16.92 -17.70
C VAL A 214 -3.86 -15.80 -18.74
N ALA A 215 -2.83 -14.97 -18.82
CA ALA A 215 -2.75 -13.89 -19.80
C ALA A 215 -2.74 -14.42 -21.24
N TRP A 216 -1.90 -15.40 -21.58
CA TRP A 216 -1.85 -15.96 -22.93
C TRP A 216 -3.05 -16.83 -23.31
N ALA A 217 -3.76 -17.38 -22.33
CA ALA A 217 -5.05 -17.99 -22.59
C ALA A 217 -6.10 -16.96 -23.05
N GLY A 218 -5.78 -15.66 -23.04
CA GLY A 218 -6.64 -14.58 -23.53
C GLY A 218 -7.58 -14.01 -22.47
N ALA A 219 -7.29 -14.22 -21.18
CA ALA A 219 -8.18 -13.78 -20.11
C ALA A 219 -8.24 -12.24 -19.97
N ILE A 220 -7.11 -11.54 -20.17
CA ILE A 220 -7.01 -10.09 -19.88
C ILE A 220 -8.04 -9.26 -20.66
N PRO A 221 -8.17 -9.37 -22.00
CA PRO A 221 -9.16 -8.59 -22.74
C PRO A 221 -10.61 -8.86 -22.29
N ILE A 222 -10.92 -10.12 -21.95
CA ILE A 222 -12.25 -10.53 -21.49
C ILE A 222 -12.54 -9.97 -20.09
N LEU A 223 -11.58 -10.04 -19.17
CA LEU A 223 -11.71 -9.47 -17.84
C LEU A 223 -11.85 -7.94 -17.90
N VAL A 224 -11.10 -7.27 -18.77
CA VAL A 224 -11.22 -5.82 -18.98
C VAL A 224 -12.60 -5.47 -19.52
N GLN A 225 -13.15 -6.26 -20.44
CA GLN A 225 -14.53 -6.10 -20.89
C GLN A 225 -15.50 -6.20 -19.70
N HIS A 226 -15.36 -7.22 -18.85
CA HIS A 226 -16.23 -7.46 -17.68
C HIS A 226 -16.21 -6.37 -16.61
N LEU A 227 -15.24 -5.44 -16.63
CA LEU A 227 -15.27 -4.24 -15.78
C LEU A 227 -16.50 -3.35 -16.03
N ASN A 228 -17.17 -3.46 -17.19
CA ASN A 228 -18.41 -2.73 -17.48
C ASN A 228 -19.67 -3.61 -17.41
N HIS A 229 -19.59 -4.82 -16.89
CA HIS A 229 -20.72 -5.74 -16.86
C HIS A 229 -21.90 -5.18 -16.03
N ASP A 230 -23.14 -5.45 -16.45
CA ASP A 230 -24.35 -4.89 -15.81
C ASP A 230 -24.43 -5.22 -14.31
N LEU A 231 -24.05 -6.46 -13.97
CA LEU A 231 -24.01 -6.94 -12.59
C LEU A 231 -22.74 -6.51 -11.85
N SER A 232 -22.90 -5.82 -10.72
CA SER A 232 -21.80 -5.36 -9.85
C SER A 232 -20.89 -6.49 -9.39
N ARG A 233 -21.44 -7.65 -9.00
CA ARG A 233 -20.66 -8.83 -8.57
C ARG A 233 -19.64 -9.28 -9.62
N VAL A 234 -20.00 -9.25 -10.91
CA VAL A 234 -19.07 -9.63 -12.00
C VAL A 234 -17.97 -8.59 -12.16
N ARG A 235 -18.31 -7.29 -12.08
CA ARG A 235 -17.34 -6.19 -12.12
C ARG A 235 -16.30 -6.27 -11.00
N VAL A 236 -16.77 -6.57 -9.78
CA VAL A 236 -15.92 -6.74 -8.59
C VAL A 236 -14.93 -7.87 -8.80
N GLU A 237 -15.39 -9.06 -9.18
CA GLU A 237 -14.51 -10.22 -9.37
C GLU A 237 -13.56 -10.03 -10.56
N ALA A 238 -14.01 -9.38 -11.64
CA ALA A 238 -13.14 -9.05 -12.77
C ALA A 238 -12.00 -8.11 -12.35
N ALA A 239 -12.30 -7.07 -11.55
CA ALA A 239 -11.28 -6.17 -11.01
C ALA A 239 -10.29 -6.88 -10.07
N ARG A 240 -10.77 -7.79 -9.20
CA ARG A 240 -9.91 -8.61 -8.33
C ARG A 240 -9.00 -9.54 -9.11
N ALA A 241 -9.52 -10.22 -10.13
CA ALA A 241 -8.73 -11.09 -10.99
C ALA A 241 -7.66 -10.31 -11.76
N LEU A 242 -8.01 -9.14 -12.32
CA LEU A 242 -7.06 -8.26 -13.00
C LEU A 242 -6.00 -7.71 -12.06
N TRP A 243 -6.35 -7.36 -10.82
CA TRP A 243 -5.38 -6.97 -9.81
C TRP A 243 -4.38 -8.10 -9.54
N SER A 244 -4.84 -9.33 -9.32
CA SER A 244 -3.94 -10.49 -9.16
C SER A 244 -3.04 -10.72 -10.37
N LEU A 245 -3.53 -10.48 -11.59
CA LEU A 245 -2.74 -10.59 -12.81
C LEU A 245 -1.72 -9.46 -12.98
N ALA A 246 -2.00 -8.27 -12.45
CA ALA A 246 -1.15 -7.09 -12.57
C ALA A 246 -0.03 -7.05 -11.51
N GLN A 247 -0.19 -7.74 -10.38
CA GLN A 247 0.79 -7.70 -9.29
C GLN A 247 2.19 -8.13 -9.75
N ASN A 248 3.14 -7.19 -9.68
CA ASN A 248 4.55 -7.37 -10.04
C ASN A 248 4.78 -7.95 -11.45
N ASN A 249 3.88 -7.65 -12.40
CA ASN A 249 3.94 -8.18 -13.76
C ASN A 249 3.71 -7.08 -14.82
N MET A 250 4.81 -6.49 -15.29
CA MET A 250 4.78 -5.37 -16.24
C MET A 250 4.10 -5.71 -17.57
N ASP A 251 4.24 -6.95 -18.06
CA ASP A 251 3.65 -7.39 -19.34
C ASP A 251 2.12 -7.40 -19.23
N ASN A 252 1.60 -7.93 -18.12
CA ASN A 252 0.18 -7.93 -17.83
C ASN A 252 -0.34 -6.51 -17.57
N GLN A 253 0.38 -5.70 -16.79
CA GLN A 253 0.02 -4.30 -16.57
C GLN A 253 -0.14 -3.54 -17.89
N THR A 254 0.85 -3.64 -18.78
CA THR A 254 0.82 -3.03 -20.11
C THR A 254 -0.37 -3.52 -20.93
N SER A 255 -0.63 -4.82 -20.90
CA SER A 255 -1.77 -5.43 -21.61
C SER A 255 -3.12 -4.93 -21.10
N ILE A 256 -3.26 -4.71 -19.79
CA ILE A 256 -4.48 -4.16 -19.18
C ILE A 256 -4.69 -2.70 -19.62
N LEU A 257 -3.62 -1.91 -19.68
CA LEU A 257 -3.67 -0.49 -20.05
C LEU A 257 -4.09 -0.27 -21.51
N GLN A 258 -3.69 -1.16 -22.43
CA GLN A 258 -3.99 -1.04 -23.87
C GLN A 258 -5.47 -1.30 -24.23
N GLN A 259 -6.24 -1.96 -23.37
CA GLN A 259 -7.56 -2.53 -23.71
C GLN A 259 -8.76 -1.65 -23.26
N ASP A 260 -8.67 -0.32 -23.34
CA ASP A 260 -9.62 0.61 -22.68
C ASP A 260 -9.71 0.41 -21.14
N GLY A 261 -8.76 -0.33 -20.55
CA GLY A 261 -8.80 -0.74 -19.16
C GLY A 261 -8.88 0.44 -18.21
N LEU A 262 -8.05 1.49 -18.43
CA LEU A 262 -8.05 2.69 -17.60
C LEU A 262 -9.40 3.41 -17.59
N ARG A 263 -10.03 3.59 -18.76
CA ARG A 263 -11.34 4.25 -18.86
C ARG A 263 -12.40 3.49 -18.05
N ARG A 264 -12.38 2.16 -18.13
CA ARG A 264 -13.32 1.29 -17.40
C ARG A 264 -13.04 1.29 -15.89
N LEU A 265 -11.77 1.31 -15.49
CA LEU A 265 -11.37 1.42 -14.08
C LEU A 265 -11.78 2.77 -13.47
N VAL A 266 -11.60 3.87 -14.19
CA VAL A 266 -12.04 5.20 -13.75
C VAL A 266 -13.57 5.23 -13.57
N ALA A 267 -14.32 4.59 -14.48
CA ALA A 267 -15.76 4.44 -14.34
C ALA A 267 -16.16 3.59 -13.11
N LEU A 268 -15.38 2.55 -12.76
CA LEU A 268 -15.61 1.76 -11.55
C LEU A 268 -15.38 2.55 -10.26
N LEU A 269 -14.40 3.46 -10.23
CA LEU A 269 -14.18 4.35 -9.08
C LEU A 269 -15.40 5.24 -8.81
N GLN A 270 -16.18 5.58 -9.84
CA GLN A 270 -17.42 6.36 -9.74
C GLN A 270 -18.67 5.49 -9.55
N GLY A 271 -18.52 4.16 -9.57
CA GLY A 271 -19.61 3.19 -9.57
C GLY A 271 -20.01 2.68 -8.19
N ALA A 272 -20.39 1.40 -8.13
CA ALA A 272 -20.83 0.73 -6.91
C ALA A 272 -19.70 0.64 -5.87
N ALA A 273 -20.05 0.81 -4.59
CA ALA A 273 -19.11 0.88 -3.48
C ALA A 273 -18.18 -0.35 -3.40
N GLU A 274 -18.71 -1.53 -3.67
CA GLU A 274 -18.02 -2.82 -3.60
C GLU A 274 -16.93 -2.95 -4.70
N ALA A 275 -17.07 -2.21 -5.80
CA ALA A 275 -16.12 -2.23 -6.91
C ALA A 275 -14.98 -1.22 -6.75
N GLN A 276 -15.11 -0.23 -5.87
CA GLN A 276 -14.13 0.85 -5.71
C GLN A 276 -12.82 0.36 -5.10
N GLU A 277 -12.86 -0.50 -4.08
CA GLU A 277 -11.65 -1.03 -3.44
C GLU A 277 -10.80 -1.89 -4.41
N PRO A 278 -11.35 -2.91 -5.12
CA PRO A 278 -10.58 -3.63 -6.13
C PRO A 278 -10.06 -2.74 -7.25
N ALA A 279 -10.84 -1.72 -7.66
CA ALA A 279 -10.41 -0.77 -8.68
C ALA A 279 -9.23 0.09 -8.20
N LEU A 280 -9.21 0.54 -6.94
CA LEU A 280 -8.09 1.27 -6.35
C LEU A 280 -6.84 0.39 -6.26
N LEU A 281 -6.97 -0.86 -5.80
CA LEU A 281 -5.85 -1.80 -5.72
C LEU A 281 -5.24 -2.09 -7.10
N LEU A 282 -6.07 -2.29 -8.10
CA LEU A 282 -5.62 -2.46 -9.49
C LEU A 282 -4.95 -1.18 -10.00
N LEU A 283 -5.54 0.00 -9.79
CA LEU A 283 -4.96 1.26 -10.22
C LEU A 283 -3.60 1.53 -9.57
N LEU A 284 -3.44 1.18 -8.29
CA LEU A 284 -2.17 1.23 -7.58
C LEU A 284 -1.13 0.32 -8.24
N ALA A 285 -1.50 -0.94 -8.55
CA ALA A 285 -0.62 -1.87 -9.25
C ALA A 285 -0.22 -1.37 -10.66
N LEU A 286 -1.11 -0.65 -11.33
CA LEU A 286 -0.88 -0.11 -12.67
C LEU A 286 -0.10 1.22 -12.68
N SER A 287 0.14 1.85 -11.52
CA SER A 287 0.75 3.19 -11.42
C SER A 287 2.30 3.19 -11.34
N GLN A 288 2.94 2.11 -11.82
CA GLN A 288 4.39 1.97 -11.79
C GLN A 288 5.03 2.60 -13.03
N GLY A 289 5.73 3.72 -12.84
CA GLY A 289 6.46 4.43 -13.90
C GLY A 289 5.73 5.66 -14.44
N HIS A 290 6.50 6.57 -15.04
CA HIS A 290 6.00 7.88 -15.50
C HIS A 290 4.93 7.77 -16.57
N GLU A 291 5.12 6.92 -17.58
CA GLU A 291 4.14 6.75 -18.66
C GLU A 291 2.78 6.26 -18.12
N GLN A 292 2.81 5.34 -17.17
CA GLN A 292 1.61 4.79 -16.55
C GLN A 292 0.91 5.83 -15.66
N GLN A 293 1.67 6.58 -14.85
CA GLN A 293 1.14 7.68 -14.04
C GLN A 293 0.42 8.71 -14.94
N ASP A 294 1.06 9.09 -16.05
CA ASP A 294 0.52 9.98 -17.07
C ASP A 294 -0.78 9.44 -17.69
N ASN A 295 -0.78 8.17 -18.10
CA ASN A 295 -1.95 7.54 -18.70
C ASN A 295 -3.14 7.52 -17.73
N ILE A 296 -2.90 7.22 -16.45
CA ILE A 296 -3.94 7.25 -15.40
C ILE A 296 -4.49 8.66 -15.20
N THR A 297 -3.62 9.67 -15.14
CA THR A 297 -4.04 11.07 -15.02
C THR A 297 -4.87 11.53 -16.22
N ARG A 298 -4.41 11.24 -17.45
CA ARG A 298 -5.11 11.57 -18.70
C ARG A 298 -6.47 10.86 -18.82
N ALA A 299 -6.62 9.68 -18.22
CA ALA A 299 -7.89 8.96 -18.15
C ALA A 299 -8.91 9.61 -17.18
N GLY A 300 -8.53 10.67 -16.46
CA GLY A 300 -9.43 11.42 -15.58
C GLY A 300 -9.59 10.79 -14.19
N ALA A 301 -8.59 10.05 -13.70
CA ALA A 301 -8.65 9.38 -12.40
C ALA A 301 -8.59 10.34 -11.20
N ILE A 302 -7.98 11.52 -11.33
CA ILE A 302 -7.73 12.43 -10.20
C ILE A 302 -9.03 12.86 -9.49
N PRO A 303 -10.08 13.39 -10.16
CA PRO A 303 -11.29 13.82 -9.45
C PRO A 303 -12.01 12.70 -8.68
N PRO A 304 -12.22 11.48 -9.24
CA PRO A 304 -12.73 10.33 -8.49
C PRO A 304 -11.89 9.99 -7.26
N LEU A 305 -10.56 9.95 -7.41
CA LEU A 305 -9.65 9.64 -6.29
C LEU A 305 -9.80 10.65 -5.15
N ILE A 306 -9.91 11.94 -5.46
CA ILE A 306 -10.14 12.99 -4.46
C ILE A 306 -11.50 12.83 -3.78
N GLY A 307 -12.54 12.43 -4.51
CA GLY A 307 -13.86 12.13 -3.93
C GLY A 307 -13.81 10.95 -2.96
N LEU A 308 -12.99 9.93 -3.24
CA LEU A 308 -12.84 8.76 -2.39
C LEU A 308 -12.07 9.03 -1.09
N LEU A 309 -11.38 10.16 -0.96
CA LEU A 309 -10.77 10.59 0.31
C LEU A 309 -11.81 10.86 1.42
N ASP A 310 -13.08 11.11 1.07
CA ASP A 310 -14.16 11.27 2.05
C ASP A 310 -14.66 9.92 2.61
N ARG A 311 -14.33 8.81 1.95
CA ARG A 311 -14.78 7.47 2.36
C ARG A 311 -13.79 6.87 3.35
N ILE A 312 -14.23 6.67 4.59
CA ILE A 312 -13.37 6.19 5.68
C ILE A 312 -12.67 4.87 5.31
N GLU A 313 -13.37 3.98 4.62
CA GLU A 313 -12.84 2.66 4.24
C GLU A 313 -11.83 2.72 3.09
N LEU A 314 -11.87 3.77 2.25
CA LEU A 314 -11.11 3.84 0.99
C LEU A 314 -10.08 4.96 0.94
N ARG A 315 -10.15 5.93 1.84
CA ARG A 315 -9.31 7.14 1.84
C ARG A 315 -7.82 6.83 1.90
N GLU A 316 -7.42 5.77 2.59
CA GLU A 316 -6.02 5.34 2.66
C GLU A 316 -5.54 4.87 1.28
N LEU A 317 -6.28 3.95 0.65
CA LEU A 317 -5.98 3.46 -0.70
C LEU A 317 -6.03 4.58 -1.74
N ALA A 318 -7.02 5.47 -1.67
CA ALA A 318 -7.15 6.61 -2.57
C ALA A 318 -5.97 7.58 -2.42
N ALA A 319 -5.55 7.87 -1.18
CA ALA A 319 -4.37 8.68 -0.90
C ALA A 319 -3.08 7.99 -1.39
N ALA A 320 -2.97 6.67 -1.24
CA ALA A 320 -1.82 5.91 -1.73
C ALA A 320 -1.70 5.95 -3.26
N VAL A 321 -2.82 5.82 -3.99
CA VAL A 321 -2.83 5.99 -5.45
C VAL A 321 -2.42 7.41 -5.84
N LEU A 322 -2.97 8.44 -5.19
CA LEU A 322 -2.60 9.84 -5.45
C LEU A 322 -1.11 10.10 -5.15
N ALA A 323 -0.59 9.56 -4.04
CA ALA A 323 0.83 9.64 -3.68
C ALA A 323 1.69 8.99 -4.76
N LYS A 324 1.28 7.82 -5.25
CA LYS A 324 1.99 7.13 -6.33
C LYS A 324 1.93 7.90 -7.64
N LEU A 325 0.83 8.56 -7.97
CA LEU A 325 0.73 9.43 -9.16
C LEU A 325 1.56 10.70 -9.05
N ALA A 326 1.75 11.24 -7.83
CA ALA A 326 2.55 12.42 -7.56
C ALA A 326 4.05 12.14 -7.45
N HIS A 327 4.45 10.89 -7.14
CA HIS A 327 5.84 10.52 -6.90
C HIS A 327 6.73 10.87 -8.10
N GLU A 328 7.69 11.77 -7.88
CA GLU A 328 8.68 12.24 -8.87
C GLU A 328 8.07 12.78 -10.19
N HIS A 329 6.78 13.15 -10.21
CA HIS A 329 6.09 13.51 -11.45
C HIS A 329 5.49 14.92 -11.42
N GLU A 330 6.20 15.90 -11.96
CA GLU A 330 5.87 17.33 -11.85
C GLU A 330 4.47 17.71 -12.40
N ASP A 331 4.09 17.19 -13.58
CA ASP A 331 2.79 17.49 -14.18
C ASP A 331 1.63 16.95 -13.33
N ASN A 332 1.77 15.75 -12.78
CA ASN A 332 0.76 15.15 -11.91
C ASN A 332 0.72 15.84 -10.54
N GLN A 333 1.86 16.25 -9.99
CA GLN A 333 1.91 17.07 -8.77
C GLN A 333 1.12 18.38 -8.97
N SER A 334 1.30 19.03 -10.13
CA SER A 334 0.54 20.22 -10.49
C SER A 334 -0.95 19.93 -10.67
N ALA A 335 -1.31 18.84 -11.37
CA ALA A 335 -2.69 18.46 -11.62
C ALA A 335 -3.45 18.11 -10.32
N ILE A 336 -2.83 17.33 -9.43
CA ILE A 336 -3.42 16.96 -8.13
C ILE A 336 -3.55 18.19 -7.23
N GLY A 337 -2.51 19.04 -7.15
CA GLY A 337 -2.53 20.25 -6.35
C GLY A 337 -3.55 21.30 -6.81
N ALA A 338 -3.83 21.35 -8.11
CA ALA A 338 -4.85 22.22 -8.71
C ALA A 338 -6.27 21.65 -8.64
N ALA A 339 -6.42 20.36 -8.35
CA ALA A 339 -7.73 19.72 -8.34
C ALA A 339 -8.59 20.21 -7.16
N THR A 340 -9.86 20.48 -7.45
CA THR A 340 -10.77 21.12 -6.50
C THR A 340 -10.95 20.27 -5.25
N GLY A 341 -10.67 20.86 -4.08
CA GLY A 341 -10.83 20.20 -2.78
C GLY A 341 -9.72 19.21 -2.41
N ALA A 342 -8.73 18.97 -3.27
CA ALA A 342 -7.62 18.05 -2.98
C ALA A 342 -6.84 18.49 -1.73
N VAL A 343 -6.25 19.68 -1.78
CA VAL A 343 -5.39 20.21 -0.70
C VAL A 343 -6.12 20.29 0.65
N PRO A 344 -7.35 20.86 0.76
CA PRO A 344 -8.06 20.89 2.03
C PRO A 344 -8.38 19.50 2.62
N LYS A 345 -8.72 18.52 1.77
CA LYS A 345 -8.98 17.14 2.22
C LYS A 345 -7.71 16.50 2.77
N LEU A 346 -6.59 16.63 2.06
CA LEU A 346 -5.30 16.11 2.51
C LEU A 346 -4.85 16.75 3.84
N ILE A 347 -5.00 18.07 3.98
CA ILE A 347 -4.69 18.77 5.24
C ILE A 347 -5.54 18.21 6.40
N LYS A 348 -6.83 17.93 6.17
CA LYS A 348 -7.69 17.30 7.18
C LYS A 348 -7.19 15.91 7.60
N LEU A 349 -6.65 15.13 6.66
CA LEU A 349 -6.11 13.79 6.93
C LEU A 349 -4.78 13.81 7.71
N LEU A 350 -4.11 14.96 7.84
CA LEU A 350 -2.91 15.07 8.69
C LEU A 350 -3.21 14.88 10.18
N SER A 351 -4.46 15.07 10.60
CA SER A 351 -4.89 14.89 12.00
C SER A 351 -5.71 13.61 12.18
N ASP A 352 -5.59 12.64 11.28
CA ASP A 352 -6.35 11.38 11.35
C ASP A 352 -5.89 10.49 12.51
N GLU A 353 -6.80 9.68 13.07
CA GLU A 353 -6.47 8.72 14.13
C GLU A 353 -5.51 7.64 13.62
N SER A 354 -5.62 7.23 12.35
CA SER A 354 -4.75 6.22 11.75
C SER A 354 -3.36 6.78 11.43
N PRO A 355 -2.27 6.21 12.00
CA PRO A 355 -0.90 6.61 11.67
C PRO A 355 -0.59 6.48 10.18
N SER A 356 -1.06 5.40 9.54
CA SER A 356 -0.83 5.14 8.11
C SER A 356 -1.47 6.20 7.21
N ILE A 357 -2.63 6.73 7.61
CA ILE A 357 -3.31 7.81 6.87
C ILE A 357 -2.57 9.13 7.06
N ARG A 358 -2.11 9.44 8.27
CA ARG A 358 -1.31 10.64 8.53
C ARG A 358 -0.01 10.62 7.71
N GLU A 359 0.69 9.50 7.71
CA GLU A 359 1.92 9.29 6.93
C GLU A 359 1.66 9.48 5.44
N THR A 360 0.67 8.77 4.89
CA THR A 360 0.34 8.86 3.45
C THR A 360 -0.05 10.28 3.05
N SER A 361 -0.82 10.99 3.88
CA SER A 361 -1.22 12.37 3.61
C SER A 361 -0.06 13.35 3.69
N ALA A 362 0.81 13.20 4.69
CA ALA A 362 2.02 14.02 4.84
C ALA A 362 2.96 13.83 3.65
N GLY A 363 3.24 12.58 3.27
CA GLY A 363 4.07 12.25 2.11
C GLY A 363 3.49 12.74 0.80
N LEU A 364 2.17 12.63 0.60
CA LEU A 364 1.53 13.20 -0.59
C LEU A 364 1.64 14.73 -0.62
N LEU A 365 1.33 15.44 0.46
CA LEU A 365 1.46 16.91 0.50
C LEU A 365 2.91 17.36 0.29
N HIS A 366 3.88 16.62 0.83
CA HIS A 366 5.30 16.83 0.59
C HIS A 366 5.67 16.62 -0.88
N ALA A 367 5.22 15.53 -1.51
CA ALA A 367 5.42 15.26 -2.93
C ALA A 367 4.82 16.35 -3.84
N LEU A 368 3.65 16.90 -3.49
CA LEU A 368 3.02 17.98 -4.24
C LEU A 368 3.84 19.28 -4.27
N VAL A 369 4.81 19.46 -3.37
CA VAL A 369 5.66 20.66 -3.33
C VAL A 369 7.12 20.39 -3.70
N ALA A 370 7.54 19.13 -3.79
CA ALA A 370 8.95 18.73 -3.99
C ALA A 370 9.60 19.35 -5.24
N GLY A 371 8.85 19.52 -6.34
CA GLY A 371 9.32 20.13 -7.58
C GLY A 371 9.35 21.67 -7.60
N GLY A 372 9.24 22.35 -6.45
CA GLY A 372 9.24 23.82 -6.41
C GLY A 372 7.93 24.45 -6.91
N HIS A 373 6.82 23.71 -6.80
CA HIS A 373 5.49 24.11 -7.26
C HIS A 373 4.92 25.27 -6.44
N GLY A 374 5.29 26.49 -6.78
CA GLY A 374 4.89 27.70 -6.03
C GLY A 374 3.37 27.85 -5.87
N LYS A 375 2.57 27.39 -6.83
CA LYS A 375 1.09 27.34 -6.72
C LYS A 375 0.63 26.38 -5.63
N ASN A 376 1.20 25.18 -5.56
CA ASN A 376 0.87 24.18 -4.55
C ASN A 376 1.31 24.66 -3.16
N VAL A 377 2.52 25.23 -3.05
CA VAL A 377 3.01 25.87 -1.82
C VAL A 377 2.02 26.91 -1.31
N MET A 378 1.58 27.84 -2.16
CA MET A 378 0.59 28.85 -1.78
C MET A 378 -0.77 28.24 -1.41
N SER A 379 -1.23 27.23 -2.16
CA SER A 379 -2.50 26.54 -1.92
C SER A 379 -2.53 25.87 -0.54
N ILE A 380 -1.46 25.14 -0.18
CA ILE A 380 -1.32 24.45 1.11
C ILE A 380 -1.30 25.46 2.26
N SER A 381 -0.51 26.53 2.13
CA SER A 381 -0.42 27.55 3.18
C SER A 381 -1.74 28.30 3.37
N ARG A 382 -2.41 28.70 2.30
CA ARG A 382 -3.72 29.40 2.36
C ARG A 382 -4.84 28.50 2.85
N SER A 383 -4.74 27.20 2.65
CA SER A 383 -5.69 26.20 3.16
C SER A 383 -5.42 25.82 4.63
N GLY A 384 -4.45 26.45 5.29
CA GLY A 384 -4.19 26.24 6.72
C GLY A 384 -3.28 25.05 7.04
N GLY A 385 -2.51 24.55 6.07
CA GLY A 385 -1.68 23.34 6.24
C GLY A 385 -0.51 23.48 7.22
N ILE A 386 -0.03 24.71 7.49
CA ILE A 386 1.18 24.94 8.32
C ILE A 386 1.01 24.36 9.73
N ARG A 387 -0.13 24.61 10.40
CA ARG A 387 -0.31 24.20 11.80
C ARG A 387 -0.38 22.67 11.95
N PRO A 388 -1.21 21.93 11.18
CA PRO A 388 -1.18 20.47 11.21
C PRO A 388 0.21 19.88 10.91
N SER A 389 0.95 20.46 9.95
CA SER A 389 2.33 20.02 9.68
C SER A 389 3.28 20.23 10.87
N LEU A 390 3.11 21.31 11.64
CA LEU A 390 3.90 21.54 12.86
C LEU A 390 3.54 20.56 13.98
N GLU A 391 2.26 20.21 14.11
CA GLU A 391 1.80 19.22 15.08
C GLU A 391 2.38 17.82 14.76
N LEU A 392 2.52 17.49 13.47
CA LEU A 392 3.14 16.23 13.01
C LEU A 392 4.65 16.13 13.25
N LEU A 393 5.36 17.21 13.55
CA LEU A 393 6.78 17.12 13.95
C LEU A 393 6.98 16.32 15.25
N LYS A 394 5.90 16.13 16.02
CA LYS A 394 5.87 15.35 17.26
C LYS A 394 5.23 13.98 17.09
N ASP A 395 4.95 13.55 15.86
CA ASP A 395 4.35 12.24 15.60
C ASP A 395 5.29 11.11 16.03
N GLN A 396 4.71 9.97 16.44
CA GLN A 396 5.49 8.79 16.82
C GLN A 396 6.08 8.08 15.59
N ASN A 397 5.49 8.26 14.41
CA ASN A 397 5.98 7.69 13.16
C ASN A 397 7.12 8.55 12.57
N PRO A 398 8.35 7.99 12.43
CA PRO A 398 9.49 8.74 11.90
C PRO A 398 9.32 9.24 10.46
N GLY A 399 8.65 8.47 9.59
CA GLY A 399 8.37 8.85 8.20
C GLY A 399 7.39 10.03 8.14
N THR A 400 6.36 10.02 8.99
CA THR A 400 5.42 11.17 9.11
C THR A 400 6.16 12.44 9.54
N ARG A 401 7.10 12.33 10.48
CA ARG A 401 7.93 13.47 10.90
C ARG A 401 8.83 13.96 9.77
N GLU A 402 9.45 13.04 9.02
CA GLU A 402 10.29 13.37 7.87
C GLU A 402 9.52 14.18 6.82
N ASP A 403 8.33 13.71 6.42
CA ASP A 403 7.50 14.35 5.42
C ASP A 403 6.94 15.69 5.88
N ALA A 404 6.49 15.78 7.14
CA ALA A 404 6.05 17.04 7.73
C ALA A 404 7.19 18.08 7.76
N THR A 405 8.40 17.65 8.11
CA THR A 405 9.60 18.51 8.11
C THR A 405 9.97 18.94 6.70
N GLY A 406 9.94 18.00 5.74
CA GLY A 406 10.20 18.25 4.32
C GLY A 406 9.24 19.28 3.73
N LEU A 407 7.94 19.07 3.96
CA LEU A 407 6.88 20.00 3.60
C LEU A 407 7.14 21.41 4.17
N LEU A 408 7.37 21.54 5.47
CA LEU A 408 7.65 22.83 6.11
C LEU A 408 8.90 23.53 5.53
N SER A 409 9.93 22.75 5.20
CA SER A 409 11.15 23.30 4.59
C SER A 409 10.86 23.97 3.24
N ILE A 410 9.99 23.35 2.43
CA ILE A 410 9.61 23.87 1.13
C ILE A 410 8.60 25.02 1.27
N LEU A 411 7.64 24.93 2.21
CA LEU A 411 6.73 26.04 2.50
C LEU A 411 7.47 27.32 2.91
N ALA A 412 8.59 27.19 3.64
CA ALA A 412 9.44 28.31 4.05
C ALA A 412 10.21 28.98 2.89
N THR A 413 10.25 28.38 1.69
CA THR A 413 10.83 29.05 0.51
C THR A 413 10.04 30.29 0.11
N ASN A 414 8.73 30.30 0.38
CA ASN A 414 7.85 31.45 0.15
C ASN A 414 8.04 32.50 1.27
N ALA A 415 8.29 33.75 0.88
CA ALA A 415 8.55 34.85 1.81
C ALA A 415 7.39 35.13 2.78
N ASP A 416 6.13 35.04 2.32
CA ASP A 416 4.94 35.28 3.14
C ASP A 416 4.80 34.23 4.25
N ASN A 417 5.23 33.01 3.95
CA ASN A 417 5.17 31.89 4.89
C ASN A 417 6.22 31.98 5.99
N ARG A 418 7.42 32.54 5.73
CA ARG A 418 8.55 32.52 6.68
C ARG A 418 8.19 33.10 8.05
N ALA A 419 7.53 34.26 8.05
CA ALA A 419 7.12 34.92 9.28
C ALA A 419 5.98 34.18 9.98
N VAL A 420 5.04 33.61 9.20
CA VAL A 420 3.89 32.86 9.73
C VAL A 420 4.35 31.56 10.39
N ILE A 421 5.20 30.79 9.73
CA ILE A 421 5.75 29.53 10.23
C ILE A 421 6.52 29.79 11.54
N ALA A 422 7.38 30.80 11.58
CA ALA A 422 8.13 31.16 12.79
C ALA A 422 7.21 31.58 13.94
N LYS A 423 6.20 32.44 13.69
CA LYS A 423 5.22 32.88 14.70
C LYS A 423 4.37 31.74 15.26
N MET A 424 4.17 30.66 14.49
CA MET A 424 3.47 29.46 14.95
C MET A 424 4.33 28.53 15.83
N GLY A 425 5.56 28.93 16.18
CA GLY A 425 6.43 28.16 17.08
C GLY A 425 7.22 27.06 16.38
N ALA A 426 7.47 27.19 15.07
CA ALA A 426 8.24 26.20 14.32
C ALA A 426 9.71 26.10 14.73
N ILE A 427 10.32 27.22 15.13
CA ILE A 427 11.77 27.28 15.37
C ILE A 427 12.24 26.26 16.44
N PRO A 428 11.66 26.23 17.67
CA PRO A 428 12.04 25.22 18.65
C PRO A 428 11.83 23.78 18.16
N LEU A 429 10.71 23.51 17.49
CA LEU A 429 10.39 22.17 17.00
C LEU A 429 11.38 21.69 15.93
N LEU A 430 11.80 22.57 15.03
CA LEU A 430 12.79 22.24 14.01
C LEU A 430 14.18 22.02 14.64
N ILE A 431 14.53 22.76 15.69
CA ILE A 431 15.77 22.54 16.45
C ILE A 431 15.74 21.18 17.16
N ASP A 432 14.60 20.81 17.76
CA ASP A 432 14.42 19.49 18.37
C ASP A 432 14.64 18.37 17.33
N VAL A 433 14.09 18.52 16.12
CA VAL A 433 14.29 17.55 15.02
C VAL A 433 15.76 17.49 14.56
N VAL A 434 16.50 18.61 14.54
CA VAL A 434 17.94 18.60 14.21
C VAL A 434 18.74 17.78 15.24
N ASN A 435 18.37 17.91 16.51
CA ASN A 435 19.06 17.27 17.64
C ASN A 435 18.62 15.82 17.88
N ASP A 436 17.47 15.39 17.36
CA ASP A 436 17.00 14.01 17.47
C ASP A 436 17.85 13.11 16.56
N THR A 437 18.71 12.27 17.14
CA THR A 437 19.56 11.31 16.41
C THR A 437 18.98 9.91 16.38
N ASP A 438 18.08 9.59 17.31
CA ASP A 438 17.72 8.21 17.64
C ASP A 438 16.33 7.84 17.14
N HIS A 439 15.45 8.83 16.95
CA HIS A 439 14.04 8.57 16.69
C HIS A 439 13.58 9.08 15.33
N VAL A 440 14.24 10.08 14.72
CA VAL A 440 13.86 10.59 13.39
C VAL A 440 14.58 9.85 12.27
N ALA A 441 13.96 9.82 11.09
CA ALA A 441 14.65 9.37 9.89
C ALA A 441 15.81 10.35 9.55
N PRO A 442 16.95 9.87 9.01
CA PRO A 442 18.10 10.72 8.71
C PRO A 442 17.79 11.93 7.83
N ALA A 443 16.88 11.77 6.87
CA ALA A 443 16.45 12.84 5.98
C ALA A 443 15.63 13.94 6.69
N ALA A 444 15.02 13.67 7.85
CA ALA A 444 14.31 14.68 8.63
C ALA A 444 15.27 15.75 9.15
N ARG A 445 16.45 15.38 9.66
CA ARG A 445 17.49 16.33 10.13
C ARG A 445 17.95 17.26 9.00
N LYS A 446 18.14 16.70 7.80
CA LYS A 446 18.44 17.45 6.56
C LYS A 446 17.32 18.46 6.24
N HIS A 447 16.06 18.03 6.28
CA HIS A 447 14.91 18.91 6.04
C HIS A 447 14.79 20.01 7.11
N ALA A 448 15.05 19.69 8.38
CA ALA A 448 14.97 20.65 9.48
C ALA A 448 16.05 21.74 9.36
N ALA A 449 17.30 21.37 9.05
CA ALA A 449 18.36 22.33 8.76
C ALA A 449 17.99 23.24 7.57
N THR A 450 17.44 22.64 6.50
CA THR A 450 16.96 23.38 5.33
C THR A 450 15.83 24.35 5.69
N ALA A 451 14.88 23.93 6.52
CA ALA A 451 13.78 24.75 6.99
C ALA A 451 14.28 25.96 7.79
N LEU A 452 15.19 25.76 8.75
CA LEU A 452 15.80 26.85 9.53
C LEU A 452 16.52 27.86 8.62
N GLY A 453 17.28 27.37 7.64
CA GLY A 453 17.90 28.22 6.62
C GLY A 453 16.87 29.03 5.82
N ASN A 454 15.83 28.39 5.29
CA ASN A 454 14.78 29.05 4.52
C ASN A 454 13.99 30.09 5.32
N LEU A 455 13.72 29.82 6.60
CA LEU A 455 13.07 30.78 7.51
C LEU A 455 13.91 32.04 7.72
N ALA A 456 15.24 31.93 7.67
CA ALA A 456 16.19 33.01 7.88
C ALA A 456 16.43 33.88 6.62
N VAL A 457 16.10 33.39 5.41
CA VAL A 457 16.33 34.12 4.16
C VAL A 457 15.62 35.47 4.20
N MET A 458 16.40 36.55 4.11
CA MET A 458 15.92 37.95 4.13
C MET A 458 14.95 38.27 5.29
N ASN A 459 15.09 37.60 6.44
CA ASN A 459 14.21 37.83 7.60
C ASN A 459 15.05 37.95 8.89
N SER A 460 15.39 39.18 9.28
CA SER A 460 16.24 39.46 10.44
C SER A 460 15.62 38.99 11.77
N SER A 461 14.30 39.16 11.94
CA SER A 461 13.59 38.71 13.13
C SER A 461 13.67 37.18 13.29
N ASN A 462 13.50 36.44 12.20
CA ASN A 462 13.66 34.98 12.24
C ASN A 462 15.12 34.57 12.49
N LYS A 463 16.11 35.27 11.90
CA LYS A 463 17.54 34.99 12.16
C LYS A 463 17.88 35.11 13.64
N GLU A 464 17.40 36.17 14.28
CA GLU A 464 17.60 36.42 15.70
C GLU A 464 16.89 35.35 16.55
N ALA A 465 15.62 35.05 16.25
CA ALA A 465 14.84 34.05 16.97
C ALA A 465 15.46 32.64 16.89
N ILE A 466 15.99 32.25 15.73
CA ILE A 466 16.70 30.98 15.53
C ILE A 466 17.96 30.94 16.40
N GLY A 467 18.75 32.01 16.41
CA GLY A 467 19.95 32.09 17.25
C GLY A 467 19.65 32.04 18.75
N GLN A 468 18.68 32.84 19.21
CA GLN A 468 18.24 32.87 20.62
C GLN A 468 17.68 31.51 21.10
N SER A 469 17.10 30.73 20.20
CA SER A 469 16.57 29.39 20.50
C SER A 469 17.64 28.29 20.50
N GLY A 470 18.92 28.64 20.34
CA GLY A 470 20.03 27.68 20.29
C GLY A 470 20.24 27.01 18.93
N GLY A 471 19.59 27.48 17.87
CA GLY A 471 19.65 26.86 16.54
C GLY A 471 21.05 26.88 15.92
N ILE A 472 21.88 27.87 16.25
CA ILE A 472 23.27 27.94 15.80
C ILE A 472 24.08 26.75 16.35
N HIS A 473 23.97 26.45 17.65
CA HIS A 473 24.67 25.33 18.27
C HIS A 473 24.21 23.99 17.68
N ALA A 474 22.89 23.81 17.50
CA ALA A 474 22.33 22.61 16.90
C ALA A 474 22.86 22.37 15.46
N LEU A 475 22.89 23.43 14.64
CA LEU A 475 23.42 23.36 13.27
C LEU A 475 24.93 23.14 13.23
N VAL A 476 25.69 23.69 14.18
CA VAL A 476 27.15 23.44 14.27
C VAL A 476 27.44 22.00 14.67
N ASN A 477 26.71 21.44 15.63
CA ASN A 477 26.83 20.02 15.99
C ASN A 477 26.49 19.11 14.79
N LEU A 478 25.50 19.51 13.98
CA LEU A 478 25.10 18.79 12.76
C LEU A 478 26.22 18.75 11.69
N LEU A 479 27.20 19.67 11.73
CA LEU A 479 28.38 19.61 10.85
C LEU A 479 29.31 18.44 11.19
N SER A 480 29.35 17.99 12.44
CA SER A 480 30.20 16.88 12.89
C SER A 480 29.54 15.52 12.68
N ASP A 481 28.24 15.43 12.96
CA ASP A 481 27.52 14.15 13.08
C ASP A 481 26.61 13.84 11.87
N GLY A 482 26.69 14.65 10.80
CA GLY A 482 25.89 14.50 9.59
C GLY A 482 26.61 13.74 8.47
N ASP A 483 25.85 13.12 7.56
CA ASP A 483 26.37 12.70 6.25
C ASP A 483 26.70 13.92 5.36
N ALA A 484 27.30 13.69 4.19
CA ALA A 484 27.73 14.78 3.30
C ALA A 484 26.60 15.76 2.93
N LEU A 485 25.37 15.26 2.70
CA LEU A 485 24.23 16.11 2.34
C LEU A 485 23.71 16.88 3.55
N VAL A 486 23.64 16.24 4.71
CA VAL A 486 23.23 16.87 5.98
C VAL A 486 24.19 18.00 6.35
N ARG A 487 25.52 17.76 6.26
CA ARG A 487 26.55 18.77 6.54
C ARG A 487 26.46 19.96 5.58
N GLU A 488 26.24 19.70 4.29
CA GLU A 488 26.06 20.76 3.29
C GLU A 488 24.83 21.63 3.60
N ARG A 489 23.69 21.02 3.93
CA ARG A 489 22.48 21.76 4.33
C ARG A 489 22.69 22.57 5.62
N ALA A 490 23.37 22.00 6.61
CA ALA A 490 23.70 22.70 7.86
C ALA A 490 24.61 23.91 7.61
N ALA A 491 25.68 23.74 6.82
CA ALA A 491 26.58 24.84 6.44
C ALA A 491 25.85 25.93 5.64
N SER A 492 24.94 25.55 4.74
CA SER A 492 24.12 26.48 3.97
C SER A 492 23.17 27.30 4.87
N ALA A 493 22.54 26.64 5.84
CA ALA A 493 21.69 27.30 6.84
C ALA A 493 22.50 28.28 7.71
N LEU A 494 23.67 27.87 8.20
CA LEU A 494 24.60 28.72 8.94
C LEU A 494 25.04 29.95 8.12
N GLY A 495 25.33 29.75 6.83
CA GLY A 495 25.67 30.84 5.91
C GLY A 495 24.55 31.86 5.78
N THR A 496 23.29 31.41 5.75
CA THR A 496 22.15 32.33 5.72
C THR A 496 21.99 33.08 7.05
N LEU A 497 22.20 32.39 8.18
CA LEU A 497 22.05 32.94 9.52
C LEU A 497 23.15 33.94 9.91
N CYS A 498 24.37 33.81 9.35
CA CYS A 498 25.49 34.70 9.68
C CYS A 498 25.45 36.03 8.91
N VAL A 499 24.87 36.05 7.71
CA VAL A 499 24.81 37.25 6.87
C VAL A 499 24.05 38.35 7.58
N LEU A 500 24.72 39.49 7.80
CA LEU A 500 24.19 40.69 8.46
C LEU A 500 23.67 40.43 9.89
N SER A 501 24.32 39.54 10.65
CA SER A 501 23.94 39.25 12.04
C SER A 501 25.15 38.93 12.92
N ASP A 502 25.72 39.95 13.56
CA ASP A 502 26.94 39.80 14.38
C ASP A 502 26.76 38.89 15.60
N GLN A 503 25.58 38.90 16.21
CA GLN A 503 25.29 38.01 17.34
C GLN A 503 25.34 36.53 16.92
N ASN A 504 24.73 36.20 15.79
CA ASN A 504 24.81 34.83 15.22
C ASN A 504 26.25 34.46 14.84
N LYS A 505 27.06 35.40 14.33
CA LYS A 505 28.48 35.17 14.08
C LYS A 505 29.22 34.83 15.38
N SER A 506 28.98 35.56 16.47
CA SER A 506 29.58 35.30 17.79
C SER A 506 29.20 33.90 18.31
N TRP A 507 27.91 33.59 18.33
CA TRP A 507 27.43 32.27 18.77
C TRP A 507 28.00 31.12 17.93
N MET A 508 28.24 31.34 16.64
CA MET A 508 28.82 30.33 15.76
C MET A 508 30.30 30.06 16.09
N VAL A 509 31.05 31.09 16.45
CA VAL A 509 32.45 30.95 16.88
C VAL A 509 32.53 30.31 18.27
N GLU A 510 31.66 30.72 19.20
CA GLU A 510 31.53 30.13 20.54
C GLU A 510 31.15 28.64 20.46
N ALA A 511 30.29 28.26 19.51
CA ALA A 511 29.92 26.87 19.25
C ALA A 511 31.03 26.04 18.60
N GLY A 512 32.17 26.64 18.24
CA GLY A 512 33.30 25.92 17.65
C GLY A 512 33.13 25.57 16.16
N ALA A 513 32.42 26.40 15.39
CA ALA A 513 32.18 26.11 13.97
C ALA A 513 33.44 26.21 13.08
N ILE A 514 34.41 27.07 13.41
CA ILE A 514 35.56 27.36 12.53
C ILE A 514 36.35 26.10 12.15
N PRO A 515 36.78 25.22 13.08
CA PRO A 515 37.51 24.00 12.72
C PRO A 515 36.71 23.08 11.80
N LEU A 516 35.42 22.89 12.08
CA LEU A 516 34.53 22.02 11.29
C LEU A 516 34.32 22.56 9.88
N LEU A 517 34.10 23.87 9.75
CA LEU A 517 33.93 24.53 8.46
C LEU A 517 35.22 24.48 7.62
N VAL A 518 36.40 24.60 8.24
CA VAL A 518 37.68 24.44 7.55
C VAL A 518 37.87 23.01 7.06
N GLU A 519 37.47 22.01 7.83
CA GLU A 519 37.48 20.62 7.39
C GLU A 519 36.56 20.39 6.19
N LEU A 520 35.36 20.97 6.19
CA LEU A 520 34.39 20.89 5.09
C LEU A 520 34.88 21.52 3.78
N LEU A 521 35.92 22.36 3.79
CA LEU A 521 36.53 22.87 2.56
C LEU A 521 37.22 21.78 1.72
N LYS A 522 37.51 20.63 2.33
CA LYS A 522 38.07 19.45 1.66
C LYS A 522 37.00 18.60 0.95
N ASP A 523 35.72 18.83 1.25
CA ASP A 523 34.58 18.13 0.66
C ASP A 523 33.96 18.97 -0.46
N GLU A 524 33.96 18.48 -1.70
CA GLU A 524 33.46 19.21 -2.87
C GLU A 524 31.98 19.62 -2.75
N ILE A 525 31.16 18.85 -2.03
CA ILE A 525 29.74 19.16 -1.82
C ILE A 525 29.57 20.31 -0.83
N SER A 526 30.30 20.27 0.29
CA SER A 526 30.15 21.20 1.42
C SER A 526 31.03 22.46 1.31
N LYS A 527 32.00 22.48 0.41
CA LYS A 527 32.98 23.55 0.24
C LYS A 527 32.36 24.92 -0.03
N LYS A 528 31.37 24.99 -0.94
CA LYS A 528 30.72 26.26 -1.30
C LYS A 528 30.05 26.94 -0.10
N PRO A 529 29.13 26.29 0.65
CA PRO A 529 28.53 26.92 1.82
C PRO A 529 29.54 27.20 2.92
N ALA A 530 30.55 26.33 3.13
CA ALA A 530 31.60 26.57 4.12
C ALA A 530 32.40 27.85 3.84
N VAL A 531 32.75 28.11 2.57
CA VAL A 531 33.43 29.36 2.15
C VAL A 531 32.58 30.59 2.48
N VAL A 532 31.27 30.54 2.24
CA VAL A 532 30.35 31.67 2.52
C VAL A 532 30.39 32.02 4.01
N VAL A 533 30.28 31.01 4.87
CA VAL A 533 30.30 31.19 6.33
C VAL A 533 31.64 31.77 6.77
N LEU A 534 32.75 31.14 6.41
CA LEU A 534 34.10 31.56 6.83
C LEU A 534 34.44 32.98 6.36
N ARG A 535 34.04 33.35 5.15
CA ARG A 535 34.23 34.72 4.64
C ARG A 535 33.43 35.72 5.48
N SER A 536 32.15 35.43 5.73
CA SER A 536 31.28 36.31 6.53
C SER A 536 31.77 36.47 7.97
N LEU A 537 32.35 35.43 8.57
CA LEU A 537 32.95 35.50 9.91
C LEU A 537 34.21 36.37 9.95
N ALA A 538 34.95 36.45 8.85
CA ALA A 538 36.24 37.15 8.79
C ALA A 538 36.15 38.61 8.28
N GLU A 539 35.10 38.96 7.53
CA GLU A 539 34.91 40.30 6.95
C GLU A 539 34.91 41.40 8.03
N GLU A 540 34.36 41.11 9.22
CA GLU A 540 34.07 42.13 10.22
C GLU A 540 34.74 41.89 11.60
N ASN A 541 35.52 40.82 11.76
CA ASN A 541 36.19 40.51 13.02
C ASN A 541 37.63 40.01 12.81
N GLU A 542 38.60 40.82 13.26
CA GLU A 542 40.03 40.56 13.11
C GLU A 542 40.50 39.32 13.90
N VAL A 543 39.87 39.03 15.04
CA VAL A 543 40.17 37.82 15.83
C VAL A 543 39.74 36.58 15.06
N HIS A 544 38.50 36.57 14.54
CA HIS A 544 38.00 35.46 13.72
C HIS A 544 38.86 35.26 12.48
N ARG A 545 39.25 36.36 11.80
CA ARG A 545 40.15 36.33 10.64
C ARG A 545 41.47 35.64 10.96
N ARG A 546 42.11 35.97 12.08
CA ARG A 546 43.37 35.32 12.51
C ARG A 546 43.18 33.84 12.80
N THR A 547 42.15 33.48 13.56
CA THR A 547 41.85 32.08 13.89
C THR A 547 41.60 31.24 12.63
N ILE A 548 40.93 31.80 11.62
CA ILE A 548 40.72 31.13 10.34
C ILE A 548 42.05 30.98 9.58
N LYS A 549 42.88 32.05 9.50
CA LYS A 549 44.19 32.00 8.82
C LYS A 549 45.14 30.97 9.44
N GLU A 550 45.21 30.89 10.77
CA GLU A 550 46.05 29.92 11.48
C GLU A 550 45.65 28.47 11.16
N ARG A 551 44.35 28.20 10.98
CA ARG A 551 43.82 26.87 10.67
C ARG A 551 43.83 26.53 9.17
N CYS A 552 43.90 27.53 8.31
CA CYS A 552 44.01 27.38 6.85
C CYS A 552 45.47 27.35 6.33
N ALA A 553 46.47 27.17 7.21
CA ALA A 553 47.90 27.33 6.89
C ALA A 553 48.48 26.36 5.84
N GLU A 554 47.69 25.46 5.25
CA GLU A 554 48.06 24.60 4.12
C GLU A 554 47.45 25.14 2.79
N GLY A 555 48.22 25.92 2.01
CA GLY A 555 47.95 26.17 0.58
C GLY A 555 46.70 27.00 0.19
N ASP A 556 46.07 26.63 -0.94
CA ASP A 556 45.03 27.33 -1.73
C ASP A 556 43.75 27.77 -0.96
N LEU A 557 43.58 27.35 0.30
CA LEU A 557 42.40 27.71 1.12
C LEU A 557 42.34 29.20 1.47
N ALA A 558 43.48 29.84 1.74
CA ALA A 558 43.52 31.27 2.05
C ALA A 558 43.10 32.14 0.84
N ALA A 559 43.43 31.68 -0.37
CA ALA A 559 43.04 32.35 -1.62
C ALA A 559 41.52 32.25 -1.89
N LEU A 560 40.90 31.11 -1.56
CA LEU A 560 39.45 30.90 -1.69
C LEU A 560 38.62 31.85 -0.81
N LEU A 561 39.17 32.23 0.34
CA LEU A 561 38.50 33.10 1.31
C LEU A 561 38.80 34.59 1.08
N LYS A 562 39.75 34.93 0.19
CA LYS A 562 40.24 36.31 -0.06
C LYS A 562 40.70 37.02 1.23
N LEU A 563 41.34 36.30 2.15
CA LEU A 563 41.63 36.74 3.52
C LEU A 563 42.92 37.50 3.74
#